data_AF-A0A0C2N5W1-F1
#
_entry.id   AF-A0A0C2N5W1-F1
#
_cell.length_a   1.000
_cell.length_b   1.000
_cell.length_c   1.000
_cell.angle_alpha   90.00
_cell.angle_beta   90.00
_cell.angle_gamma   90.00
#
_symmetry.space_group_name_H-M   'P 1'
#
loop_
_entity.id
_entity.type
_entity.pdbx_description
1 polymer ?
#
loop_
_entity_poly.entity_id
_entity_poly.type
_entity_poly.pdbx_seq_one_letter_code
_entity_poly.pdbx_strand_id
1 'polypeptide(L)'
;MTRTYNLYITYDNYYRVPRLWLMGYSENGNPLTVDETLQDISQDHANKSVALMLHPFLNIQIPSVHPCKHSSMMKNMLEMSAEDGKVVQVHQYLKIFLKFVQTVIPTMEYDYSREIDTI
;
A
#
# COMPACT_ATOMS: atom_id res chain seq x y z
N MET A 1 16.04 -8.32 14.21
CA MET A 1 16.31 -8.48 12.77
C MET A 1 15.61 -7.35 12.07
N THR A 2 16.34 -6.53 11.32
CA THR A 2 15.78 -5.37 10.62
C THR A 2 15.61 -5.70 9.15
N ARG A 3 14.46 -5.37 8.57
CA ARG A 3 14.17 -5.51 7.13
C ARG A 3 14.00 -4.14 6.52
N THR A 4 14.33 -4.00 5.24
CA THR A 4 14.10 -2.76 4.47
C THR A 4 13.26 -3.05 3.25
N TYR A 5 12.48 -2.06 2.79
CA TYR A 5 11.55 -2.24 1.70
C TYR A 5 11.62 -1.07 0.71
N ASN A 6 11.68 -1.41 -0.57
CA ASN A 6 11.35 -0.48 -1.66
C ASN A 6 9.86 -0.62 -1.97
N LEU A 7 9.11 0.46 -1.81
CA LEU A 7 7.68 0.52 -2.10
C LEU A 7 7.44 1.22 -3.43
N TYR A 8 6.71 0.57 -4.34
CA TYR A 8 6.31 1.15 -5.62
C TYR A 8 4.80 1.34 -5.66
N ILE A 9 4.38 2.49 -6.18
CA ILE A 9 2.97 2.77 -6.45
C ILE A 9 2.81 2.96 -7.96
N THR A 10 1.96 2.15 -8.58
CA THR A 10 1.57 2.31 -9.98
C THR A 10 0.10 2.67 -10.08
N TYR A 11 -0.30 3.29 -11.19
CA TYR A 11 -1.71 3.44 -11.51
C TYR A 11 -2.23 2.17 -12.20
N ASP A 12 -3.20 1.48 -11.60
CA ASP A 12 -3.89 0.37 -12.24
C ASP A 12 -5.02 0.92 -13.12
N ASN A 13 -4.87 0.81 -14.44
CA ASN A 13 -5.83 1.41 -15.37
C ASN A 13 -7.18 0.69 -15.41
N TYR A 14 -7.23 -0.60 -15.08
CA TYR A 14 -8.49 -1.36 -15.09
C TYR A 14 -9.34 -0.98 -13.88
N TYR A 15 -8.75 -0.98 -12.69
CA TYR A 15 -9.46 -0.63 -11.45
C TYR A 15 -9.51 0.88 -11.18
N ARG A 16 -8.74 1.68 -11.94
CA ARG A 16 -8.65 3.15 -11.84
C ARG A 16 -8.19 3.63 -10.46
N VAL A 17 -7.28 2.90 -9.84
CA VAL A 17 -6.78 3.11 -8.46
C VAL A 17 -5.26 2.91 -8.39
N PRO A 18 -4.57 3.49 -7.40
CA PRO A 18 -3.19 3.14 -7.11
C PRO A 18 -3.06 1.66 -6.67
N ARG A 19 -1.93 1.06 -7.04
CA ARG A 19 -1.56 -0.32 -6.70
C ARG A 19 -0.18 -0.34 -6.05
N LEU A 20 -0.06 -1.04 -4.93
CA LEU A 20 1.18 -1.16 -4.16
C LEU A 20 1.97 -2.40 -4.58
N TRP A 21 3.28 -2.25 -4.65
CA TRP A 21 4.24 -3.32 -4.86
C TRP A 21 5.38 -3.22 -3.85
N LEU A 22 5.87 -4.37 -3.39
CA LEU A 22 6.84 -4.45 -2.29
C LEU A 22 8.06 -5.24 -2.73
N MET A 23 9.24 -4.70 -2.48
CA MET A 23 10.49 -5.43 -2.66
C MET A 23 11.30 -5.30 -1.37
N GLY A 24 11.31 -6.39 -0.60
CA GLY A 24 11.94 -6.45 0.71
C GLY A 24 13.36 -6.99 0.67
N TYR A 25 14.16 -6.57 1.65
CA TYR A 25 15.53 -7.02 1.87
C TYR A 25 15.76 -7.36 3.33
N SER A 26 16.51 -8.44 3.57
CA SER A 26 17.04 -8.79 4.89
C SER A 26 18.06 -7.76 5.38
N GLU A 27 18.46 -7.86 6.64
CA GLU A 27 19.49 -7.01 7.27
C GLU A 27 20.84 -7.05 6.53
N ASN A 28 21.12 -8.16 5.84
CA ASN A 28 22.33 -8.34 5.02
C ASN A 28 22.17 -7.83 3.58
N GLY A 29 21.03 -7.21 3.23
CA GLY A 29 20.74 -6.72 1.89
C GLY A 29 20.30 -7.79 0.88
N ASN A 30 20.10 -9.05 1.31
CA ASN A 30 19.59 -10.09 0.41
C ASN A 30 18.06 -9.92 0.19
N PRO A 31 17.54 -10.10 -1.03
CA PRO A 31 16.11 -10.07 -1.29
C PRO A 31 15.34 -11.05 -0.42
N LEU A 32 14.19 -10.63 0.10
CA LEU A 32 13.29 -11.50 0.85
C LEU A 32 12.52 -12.45 -0.06
N THR A 33 12.24 -13.63 0.47
CA THR A 33 11.27 -14.55 -0.10
C THR A 33 9.84 -14.01 0.06
N VAL A 34 8.89 -14.64 -0.63
CA VAL A 34 7.46 -14.33 -0.48
C VAL A 34 6.99 -14.57 0.94
N ASP A 35 7.35 -15.71 1.53
CA ASP A 35 6.93 -16.08 2.87
C ASP A 35 7.47 -15.10 3.92
N GLU A 36 8.72 -14.65 3.76
CA GLU A 36 9.28 -13.60 4.60
C GLU A 36 8.54 -12.28 4.41
N THR A 37 8.22 -11.89 3.18
CA THR A 37 7.45 -10.67 2.92
C THR A 37 6.05 -10.73 3.54
N LEU A 38 5.38 -11.89 3.46
CA LEU A 38 4.05 -12.10 4.04
C LEU A 38 4.02 -11.98 5.57
N GLN A 39 5.13 -12.24 6.26
CA GLN A 39 5.25 -12.03 7.70
C GLN A 39 5.11 -10.55 8.10
N ASP A 40 5.41 -9.62 7.19
CA ASP A 40 5.34 -8.18 7.42
C ASP A 40 4.01 -7.57 6.94
N ILE A 41 3.09 -8.41 6.46
CA ILE A 41 1.76 -8.01 6.00
C ILE A 41 0.74 -8.41 7.06
N SER A 42 -0.22 -7.52 7.34
CA SER A 42 -1.33 -7.79 8.24
C SER A 42 -2.05 -9.09 7.86
N GLN A 43 -2.32 -9.96 8.84
CA GLN A 43 -2.93 -11.27 8.62
C GLN A 43 -4.29 -11.17 7.92
N ASP A 44 -5.03 -10.09 8.15
CA ASP A 44 -6.32 -9.83 7.49
C ASP A 44 -6.18 -9.66 5.97
N HIS A 45 -5.00 -9.26 5.51
CA HIS A 45 -4.67 -8.92 4.14
C HIS A 45 -3.76 -9.96 3.45
N ALA A 46 -2.85 -10.60 4.18
CA ALA A 46 -1.79 -11.46 3.66
C ALA A 46 -2.32 -12.58 2.74
N ASN A 47 -3.37 -13.30 3.15
CA ASN A 47 -3.92 -14.44 2.40
C ASN A 47 -5.04 -14.08 1.42
N LYS A 48 -5.40 -12.80 1.31
CA LYS A 48 -6.56 -12.35 0.53
C LYS A 48 -6.21 -11.39 -0.59
N SER A 49 -5.19 -10.56 -0.37
CA SER A 49 -4.92 -9.40 -1.20
C SER A 49 -3.51 -9.37 -1.77
N VAL A 50 -2.60 -10.24 -1.34
CA VAL A 50 -1.20 -10.19 -1.79
C VAL A 50 -0.92 -11.35 -2.74
N ALA A 51 -0.30 -11.05 -3.88
CA ALA A 51 0.15 -12.05 -4.84
C ALA A 51 1.50 -11.65 -5.46
N LEU A 52 2.32 -12.65 -5.80
CA LEU A 52 3.46 -12.44 -6.68
C LEU A 52 2.98 -12.08 -8.08
N MET A 53 3.38 -10.92 -8.59
CA MET A 53 2.95 -10.41 -9.88
C MET A 53 4.13 -9.78 -10.61
N LEU A 54 4.11 -9.83 -11.95
CA LEU A 54 5.09 -9.14 -12.77
C LEU A 54 4.86 -7.62 -12.69
N HIS A 55 5.86 -6.88 -12.22
CA HIS A 55 5.78 -5.42 -12.14
C HIS A 55 5.75 -4.80 -13.55
N PRO A 56 4.80 -3.91 -13.85
CA PRO A 56 4.52 -3.44 -15.22
C PRO A 56 5.66 -2.65 -15.87
N PHE A 57 6.59 -2.10 -15.08
CA PHE A 57 7.69 -1.26 -15.58
C PHE A 57 9.10 -1.80 -15.27
N LEU A 58 9.21 -2.83 -14.42
CA LEU A 58 10.52 -3.30 -13.92
C LEU A 58 10.87 -4.71 -14.41
N ASN A 59 9.91 -5.41 -15.05
CA ASN A 59 10.10 -6.77 -15.55
C ASN A 59 10.62 -7.78 -14.50
N ILE A 60 10.21 -7.59 -13.25
CA ILE A 60 10.53 -8.46 -12.11
C ILE A 60 9.23 -8.95 -11.46
N GLN A 61 9.24 -10.17 -10.93
CA GLN A 61 8.13 -10.67 -10.11
C GLN A 61 8.34 -10.24 -8.66
N ILE A 62 7.39 -9.46 -8.13
CA ILE A 62 7.44 -8.99 -6.73
C ILE A 62 6.04 -9.06 -6.11
N PRO A 63 5.94 -9.18 -4.77
CA PRO A 63 4.67 -9.11 -4.07
C PRO A 63 3.92 -7.81 -4.38
N SER A 64 2.62 -7.92 -4.61
CA SER A 64 1.74 -6.79 -4.88
C SER A 64 0.41 -6.95 -4.17
N VAL A 65 -0.11 -5.84 -3.63
CA VAL A 65 -1.46 -5.76 -3.09
C VAL A 65 -2.44 -5.58 -4.26
N HIS A 66 -3.28 -6.58 -4.49
CA HIS A 66 -4.24 -6.62 -5.57
C HIS A 66 -5.31 -5.53 -5.42
N PRO A 67 -5.55 -4.70 -6.45
CA PRO A 67 -6.32 -3.47 -6.31
C PRO A 67 -7.85 -3.63 -6.28
N CYS A 68 -8.38 -4.85 -6.42
CA CYS A 68 -9.82 -5.08 -6.63
C CYS A 68 -10.74 -4.54 -5.54
N LYS A 69 -10.24 -4.33 -4.32
CA LYS A 69 -11.01 -3.74 -3.20
C LYS A 69 -10.58 -2.32 -2.83
N HIS A 70 -9.58 -1.75 -3.52
CA HIS A 70 -9.07 -0.42 -3.20
C HIS A 70 -10.14 0.66 -3.37
N SER A 71 -10.93 0.61 -4.45
CA SER A 71 -11.99 1.61 -4.69
C SER A 71 -13.00 1.67 -3.55
N SER A 72 -13.51 0.52 -3.09
CA SER A 72 -14.44 0.46 -1.95
C SER A 72 -13.82 0.95 -0.64
N MET A 73 -12.56 0.60 -0.37
CA MET A 73 -11.90 1.02 0.87
C MET A 73 -11.60 2.52 0.86
N MET A 74 -11.12 3.06 -0.26
CA MET A 74 -10.87 4.49 -0.42
C MET A 74 -12.16 5.30 -0.31
N LYS A 75 -13.26 4.82 -0.90
CA LYS A 75 -14.58 5.46 -0.74
C LYS A 75 -14.97 5.56 0.74
N ASN A 76 -14.89 4.45 1.49
CA ASN A 76 -15.24 4.45 2.91
C ASN A 76 -14.36 5.42 3.72
N MET A 77 -13.05 5.47 3.48
CA MET A 77 -12.15 6.40 4.18
C MET A 77 -12.45 7.87 3.85
N LEU A 78 -12.84 8.17 2.61
CA LEU A 78 -13.26 9.51 2.21
C LEU A 78 -14.59 9.91 2.87
N GLU A 79 -15.55 8.99 2.95
CA GLU A 79 -16.83 9.21 3.64
C GLU A 79 -16.62 9.47 5.14
N MET A 80 -15.79 8.66 5.81
CA MET A 80 -15.42 8.89 7.21
C MET A 80 -14.73 10.24 7.42
N SER A 81 -13.86 10.64 6.48
CA SER A 81 -13.21 11.96 6.54
C SER A 81 -14.23 13.10 6.41
N ALA A 82 -15.25 12.93 5.56
CA ALA A 82 -16.32 13.90 5.38
C ALA A 82 -17.23 13.99 6.61
N GLU A 83 -17.51 12.87 7.29
CA GLU A 83 -18.25 12.83 8.57
C GLU A 83 -17.51 13.58 9.69
N ASP A 84 -16.17 13.52 9.69
CA ASP A 84 -15.29 14.33 10.56
C ASP A 84 -15.26 15.83 10.18
N GLY A 85 -16.00 16.25 9.15
CA GLY A 85 -16.00 17.62 8.63
C GLY A 85 -14.76 17.97 7.79
N LYS A 86 -13.95 16.98 7.38
CA LYS A 86 -12.74 17.21 6.57
C LYS A 86 -13.08 17.14 5.09
N VAL A 87 -12.82 18.23 4.36
CA VAL A 87 -12.94 18.24 2.90
C VAL A 87 -11.64 17.73 2.28
N VAL A 88 -11.70 16.54 1.70
CA VAL A 88 -10.56 15.94 1.00
C VAL A 88 -10.58 16.33 -0.47
N GLN A 89 -9.48 16.92 -0.94
CA GLN A 89 -9.29 17.17 -2.36
C GLN A 89 -8.60 16.01 -3.10
N VAL A 90 -8.79 15.94 -4.42
CA VAL A 90 -8.20 14.88 -5.26
C VAL A 90 -6.68 14.77 -5.11
N HIS A 91 -5.97 15.88 -4.94
CA HIS A 91 -4.51 15.89 -4.78
C HIS A 91 -4.04 15.24 -3.46
N GLN A 92 -4.95 15.03 -2.51
CA GLN A 92 -4.70 14.38 -1.22
C GLN A 92 -5.01 12.88 -1.27
N TYR A 93 -5.53 12.36 -2.38
CA TYR A 93 -5.93 10.96 -2.51
C TYR A 93 -4.78 9.99 -2.19
N LEU A 94 -3.56 10.28 -2.67
CA LEU A 94 -2.39 9.45 -2.35
C LEU A 94 -2.00 9.49 -0.87
N LYS A 95 -2.20 10.63 -0.16
CA LYS A 95 -1.97 10.68 1.29
C LYS A 95 -2.93 9.73 2.02
N ILE A 96 -4.19 9.68 1.60
CA ILE A 96 -5.20 8.75 2.17
C ILE A 96 -4.86 7.31 1.80
N PHE A 97 -4.43 7.07 0.56
CA PHE A 97 -3.99 5.75 0.14
C PHE A 97 -2.81 5.27 0.98
N LEU A 98 -1.84 6.13 1.31
CA LEU A 98 -0.74 5.79 2.22
C LEU A 98 -1.24 5.46 3.64
N LYS A 99 -2.25 6.16 4.15
CA LYS A 99 -2.89 5.76 5.43
C LYS A 99 -3.55 4.38 5.36
N PHE A 100 -4.18 4.04 4.24
CA PHE A 100 -4.69 2.69 3.98
C PHE A 100 -3.55 1.66 3.93
N VAL A 101 -2.45 1.97 3.22
CA VAL A 101 -1.30 1.09 3.12
C VAL A 101 -0.77 0.72 4.52
N GLN A 102 -0.82 1.63 5.50
CA GLN A 102 -0.39 1.33 6.87
C GLN A 102 -1.22 0.22 7.53
N THR A 103 -2.49 0.06 7.16
CA THR A 103 -3.31 -1.06 7.68
C THR A 103 -2.91 -2.40 7.07
N VAL A 104 -2.29 -2.37 5.88
CA VAL A 104 -1.82 -3.56 5.15
C VAL A 104 -0.41 -3.95 5.58
N ILE A 105 0.49 -2.98 5.78
CA ILE A 105 1.91 -3.19 6.14
C ILE A 105 2.28 -2.48 7.46
N PRO A 106 1.71 -2.93 8.59
CA PRO A 106 1.77 -2.18 9.85
C PRO A 106 3.18 -2.06 10.45
N THR A 107 4.11 -2.94 10.09
CA THR A 107 5.48 -2.97 10.59
C THR A 107 6.47 -2.20 9.72
N MET A 108 6.04 -1.72 8.55
CA MET A 108 6.90 -0.97 7.62
C MET A 108 6.81 0.52 7.92
N GLU A 109 7.95 1.14 8.20
CA GLU A 109 8.06 2.57 8.45
C GLU A 109 8.31 3.34 7.14
N TYR A 110 7.38 4.23 6.80
CA TYR A 110 7.51 5.20 5.71
C TYR A 110 6.78 6.49 6.10
N ASP A 111 7.13 7.63 5.47
CA ASP A 111 6.49 8.90 5.80
C ASP A 111 5.10 9.00 5.15
N TYR A 112 4.07 8.95 5.99
CA TYR A 112 2.67 9.25 5.64
C TYR A 112 2.04 10.28 6.60
N SER A 113 2.88 10.94 7.42
CA SER A 113 2.51 11.57 8.69
C SER A 113 1.93 12.98 8.60
N ARG A 114 1.94 13.61 7.42
CA ARG A 114 1.39 14.97 7.31
C ARG A 114 -0.12 14.97 7.47
N GLU A 115 -0.62 15.88 8.31
CA GLU A 115 -2.04 16.18 8.39
C GLU A 115 -2.58 16.48 6.98
N ILE A 116 -3.83 16.08 6.76
CA ILE A 116 -4.52 16.47 5.54
C ILE A 116 -4.81 17.95 5.74
N ASP A 117 -4.11 18.82 5.01
CA ASP A 117 -4.38 20.25 5.01
C ASP A 117 -5.83 20.46 4.59
N THR A 118 -6.72 20.66 5.55
CA THR A 118 -8.12 21.00 5.30
C THR A 118 -8.19 22.47 4.93
N ILE A 119 -8.99 22.80 3.91
CA ILE A 119 -9.42 24.19 3.70
C ILE A 119 -10.46 24.55 4.76
#